data_AF-A0A6N6PPP2-F1
#
_entry.id   AF-A0A6N6PPP2-F1
#
_cell.length_a   1.000
_cell.length_b   1.000
_cell.length_c   1.000
_cell.angle_alpha   90.00
_cell.angle_beta   90.00
_cell.angle_gamma   90.00
#
_symmetry.space_group_name_H-M   'P 1'
#
loop_
_entity.id
_entity.type
_entity.pdbx_description
1 polymer ?
#
loop_
_entity_poly.entity_id
_entity_poly.type
_entity_poly.pdbx_seq_one_letter_code
_entity_poly.pdbx_strand_id
1 'polypeptide(L)'
;MSALTPSQQAALNAKGNVLVMAGAGTGKTKTLVERCCALLEGGCALDELLMVTFTEAAAAEMRHRIHLRLASRRDELAATDPKKAQHLDEQLALLDTADISTIHGFCLKLIREHFHHERLQLDPEFSVFSDAQIHQIKHETLDALLESHYEGDTDDAKAFRDFITVRARGDEDRVRELIWRLHRYSQSLAAPEGWVEGQLANFNGAEPTLWRSWFAESFAECRVRWGQRFSSFSFSKNVELCLAALGALPAKPAVEQITEALVSIAEAFKAKWPHGHAGKVRDVLDDCFSEAEFLHSLTPTADGVDPLAQDWEWTRHQMLTLLGLVRDFSADFARAKREAAGVDFSDLEQFALRLLWDANTESPTAIALSLRARLTHIFVDEYQDINAAQDTILRAVSRTGADANRFLVGDVKQSIYRFRLADPTIFQGYKRAWQTAPVATGAVIPLSDNFRSRAALLDFINPFFASLMREEIGGVSYDEAAELKFGV
;
A
#
# COMPACT_ATOMS: atom_id res chain seq x y z
N MET A 1 -0.32 -37.40 -5.04
CA MET A 1 -0.09 -35.95 -4.87
C MET A 1 1.38 -35.73 -4.59
N SER A 2 2.02 -34.68 -5.13
CA SER A 2 3.43 -34.39 -4.80
C SER A 2 3.57 -34.03 -3.32
N ALA A 3 4.61 -34.54 -2.66
CA ALA A 3 4.93 -34.21 -1.29
C ALA A 3 5.07 -32.68 -1.12
N LEU A 4 4.70 -32.16 0.05
CA LEU A 4 4.93 -30.75 0.39
C LEU A 4 6.42 -30.53 0.61
N THR A 5 6.94 -29.39 0.16
CA THR A 5 8.32 -29.01 0.48
C THR A 5 8.46 -28.69 1.98
N PRO A 6 9.68 -28.73 2.54
CA PRO A 6 9.91 -28.31 3.92
C PRO A 6 9.36 -26.90 4.23
N SER A 7 9.49 -25.95 3.30
CA SER A 7 8.95 -24.59 3.47
C SER A 7 7.41 -24.56 3.41
N GLN A 8 6.79 -25.36 2.54
CA GLN A 8 5.33 -25.51 2.52
C GLN A 8 4.83 -26.14 3.82
N GLN A 9 5.52 -27.17 4.33
CA GLN A 9 5.17 -27.80 5.61
C GLN A 9 5.35 -26.83 6.79
N ALA A 10 6.41 -26.02 6.79
CA ALA A 10 6.61 -24.95 7.77
C ALA A 10 5.46 -23.93 7.70
N ALA A 11 5.02 -23.57 6.49
CA ALA A 11 3.88 -22.69 6.29
C ALA A 11 2.57 -23.31 6.78
N LEU A 12 2.39 -24.63 6.77
CA LEU A 12 1.21 -25.28 7.38
C LEU A 12 1.27 -25.24 8.90
N ASN A 13 2.44 -25.47 9.49
CA ASN A 13 2.60 -25.66 10.93
C ASN A 13 2.77 -24.34 11.72
N ALA A 14 3.08 -23.23 11.04
CA ALA A 14 3.32 -21.95 11.68
C ALA A 14 2.08 -21.42 12.41
N LYS A 15 2.29 -20.90 13.62
CA LYS A 15 1.27 -20.27 14.48
C LYS A 15 1.39 -18.74 14.42
N GLY A 16 0.37 -18.05 14.92
CA GLY A 16 0.37 -16.60 14.91
C GLY A 16 0.09 -16.04 13.52
N ASN A 17 0.55 -14.82 13.29
CA ASN A 17 0.55 -14.25 11.94
C ASN A 17 1.63 -14.90 11.07
N VAL A 18 1.29 -15.21 9.82
CA VAL A 18 2.21 -15.83 8.87
C VAL A 18 2.15 -15.05 7.56
N LEU A 19 3.32 -14.66 7.07
CA LEU A 19 3.51 -14.10 5.73
C LEU A 19 4.27 -15.10 4.87
N VAL A 20 3.62 -15.63 3.85
CA VAL A 20 4.24 -16.53 2.87
C VAL A 20 4.66 -15.71 1.66
N MET A 21 5.97 -15.62 1.45
CA MET A 21 6.54 -14.98 0.27
C MET A 21 6.64 -16.02 -0.84
N ALA A 22 5.73 -15.96 -1.80
CA ALA A 22 5.57 -17.00 -2.81
C ALA A 22 5.72 -16.46 -4.23
N GLY A 23 6.88 -16.71 -4.82
CA GLY A 23 7.15 -16.39 -6.22
C GLY A 23 6.23 -17.10 -7.21
N ALA A 24 6.33 -16.71 -8.49
CA ALA A 24 5.55 -17.34 -9.55
C ALA A 24 5.83 -18.85 -9.58
N GLY A 25 4.78 -19.66 -9.56
CA GLY A 25 4.90 -21.13 -9.70
C GLY A 25 5.40 -21.88 -8.46
N THR A 26 5.49 -21.25 -7.28
CA THR A 26 6.02 -21.90 -6.06
C THR A 26 4.98 -22.63 -5.21
N GLY A 27 3.75 -22.73 -5.73
CA GLY A 27 2.66 -23.46 -5.09
C GLY A 27 1.86 -22.65 -4.07
N LYS A 28 1.83 -21.31 -4.15
CA LYS A 28 1.08 -20.41 -3.25
C LYS A 28 -0.35 -20.89 -2.95
N THR A 29 -1.11 -21.18 -4.00
CA THR A 29 -2.49 -21.68 -3.93
C THR A 29 -2.55 -23.07 -3.29
N LYS A 30 -1.59 -23.96 -3.59
CA LYS A 30 -1.51 -25.29 -2.97
C LYS A 30 -1.30 -25.16 -1.46
N THR A 31 -0.37 -24.31 -1.04
CA THR A 31 -0.08 -24.06 0.39
C THR A 31 -1.31 -23.51 1.13
N LEU A 32 -2.03 -22.55 0.53
CA LEU A 32 -3.27 -22.01 1.09
C LEU A 32 -4.34 -23.09 1.28
N VAL A 33 -4.60 -23.87 0.24
CA VAL A 33 -5.61 -24.95 0.27
C VAL A 33 -5.24 -26.02 1.31
N GLU A 34 -4.00 -26.49 1.32
CA GLU A 34 -3.55 -27.52 2.26
C GLU A 34 -3.58 -27.03 3.71
N ARG A 35 -3.21 -25.77 3.98
CA ARG A 35 -3.33 -25.20 5.32
C ARG A 35 -4.79 -25.09 5.75
N CYS A 36 -5.68 -24.60 4.90
CA CYS A 36 -7.11 -24.54 5.19
C CYS A 36 -7.67 -25.94 5.50
N CYS A 37 -7.37 -26.94 4.66
CA CYS A 37 -7.83 -28.31 4.86
C CYS A 37 -7.27 -28.93 6.15
N ALA A 38 -6.00 -28.65 6.50
CA ALA A 38 -5.39 -29.13 7.73
C ALA A 38 -6.05 -28.56 8.99
N LEU A 39 -6.47 -27.28 8.96
CA LEU A 39 -7.22 -26.66 10.06
C LEU A 39 -8.62 -27.28 10.21
N LEU A 40 -9.32 -27.49 9.09
CA LEU A 40 -10.64 -28.12 9.10
C LEU A 40 -10.57 -29.56 9.60
N GLU A 41 -9.58 -30.35 9.17
CA GLU A 41 -9.33 -31.69 9.71
C GLU A 41 -8.96 -31.67 11.20
N GLY A 42 -8.36 -30.57 11.66
CA GLY A 42 -8.04 -30.30 13.07
C GLY A 42 -9.24 -29.93 13.94
N GLY A 43 -10.45 -29.83 13.37
CA GLY A 43 -11.69 -29.50 14.08
C GLY A 43 -12.11 -28.04 14.03
N CYS A 44 -11.38 -27.19 13.28
CA CYS A 44 -11.87 -25.83 12.97
C CYS A 44 -13.12 -25.94 12.08
N ALA A 45 -14.09 -25.06 12.31
CA ALA A 45 -15.28 -24.97 11.48
C ALA A 45 -15.11 -23.90 10.40
N LEU A 46 -15.76 -24.11 9.25
CA LEU A 46 -15.59 -23.27 8.07
C LEU A 46 -16.12 -21.84 8.26
N ASP A 47 -17.09 -21.65 9.16
CA ASP A 47 -17.64 -20.36 9.58
C ASP A 47 -16.70 -19.57 10.51
N GLU A 48 -15.64 -20.20 11.02
CA GLU A 48 -14.55 -19.54 11.76
C GLU A 48 -13.43 -19.04 10.84
N LEU A 49 -13.53 -19.31 9.53
CA LEU A 49 -12.53 -18.96 8.53
C LEU A 49 -13.01 -17.83 7.62
N LEU A 50 -12.17 -16.82 7.42
CA LEU A 50 -12.32 -15.84 6.35
C LEU A 50 -11.21 -16.06 5.32
N MET A 51 -11.55 -16.21 4.04
CA MET A 51 -10.60 -16.31 2.95
C MET A 51 -10.91 -15.26 1.87
N VAL A 52 -9.96 -14.36 1.68
CA VAL A 52 -10.05 -13.25 0.73
C VAL A 52 -9.10 -13.47 -0.44
N THR A 53 -9.60 -13.28 -1.65
CA THR A 53 -8.84 -13.39 -2.91
C THR A 53 -9.04 -12.15 -3.78
N PHE A 54 -8.20 -11.97 -4.80
CA PHE A 54 -8.27 -10.79 -5.66
C PHE A 54 -9.42 -10.79 -6.68
N THR A 55 -9.94 -11.97 -7.08
CA THR A 55 -11.00 -12.08 -8.09
C THR A 55 -12.03 -13.13 -7.73
N GLU A 56 -13.26 -12.97 -8.24
CA GLU A 56 -14.32 -13.97 -8.06
C GLU A 56 -13.95 -15.34 -8.67
N ALA A 57 -13.21 -15.34 -9.78
CA ALA A 57 -12.70 -16.57 -10.38
C ALA A 57 -11.69 -17.27 -9.46
N ALA A 58 -10.80 -16.51 -8.80
CA ALA A 58 -9.86 -17.07 -7.83
C ALA A 58 -10.59 -17.62 -6.58
N ALA A 59 -11.61 -16.93 -6.08
CA ALA A 59 -12.44 -17.43 -4.99
C ALA A 59 -13.16 -18.73 -5.37
N ALA A 60 -13.75 -18.80 -6.56
CA ALA A 60 -14.42 -20.01 -7.06
C ALA A 60 -13.44 -21.18 -7.23
N GLU A 61 -12.26 -20.91 -7.77
CA GLU A 61 -11.19 -21.91 -7.91
C GLU A 61 -10.69 -22.40 -6.53
N MET A 62 -10.54 -21.50 -5.56
CA MET A 62 -10.18 -21.87 -4.18
C MET A 62 -11.24 -22.76 -3.54
N ARG A 63 -12.52 -22.42 -3.64
CA ARG A 63 -13.63 -23.27 -3.19
C ARG A 63 -13.58 -24.66 -3.83
N HIS A 64 -13.40 -24.72 -5.15
CA HIS A 64 -13.32 -25.99 -5.86
C HIS A 64 -12.15 -26.87 -5.40
N ARG A 65 -10.96 -26.27 -5.21
CA ARG A 65 -9.77 -27.01 -4.72
C ARG A 65 -9.94 -27.52 -3.30
N ILE A 66 -10.52 -26.70 -2.42
CA ILE A 66 -10.83 -27.10 -1.04
C ILE A 66 -11.83 -28.26 -1.05
N HIS A 67 -12.90 -28.17 -1.86
CA HIS A 67 -13.86 -29.26 -2.03
C HIS A 67 -13.17 -30.58 -2.37
N LEU A 68 -12.39 -30.60 -3.46
CA LEU A 68 -11.72 -31.81 -3.93
C LEU A 68 -10.77 -32.38 -2.88
N ARG A 69 -10.03 -31.51 -2.19
CA ARG A 69 -9.05 -31.92 -1.19
C ARG A 69 -9.70 -32.47 0.08
N LEU A 70 -10.77 -31.85 0.56
CA LEU A 70 -11.56 -32.31 1.71
C LEU A 70 -12.28 -33.62 1.39
N ALA A 71 -12.89 -33.75 0.22
CA ALA A 71 -13.58 -34.98 -0.21
C ALA A 71 -12.62 -36.17 -0.25
N SER A 72 -11.44 -36.00 -0.88
CA SER A 72 -10.39 -37.02 -0.90
C SER A 72 -9.96 -37.40 0.52
N ARG A 73 -9.79 -36.42 1.40
CA ARG A 73 -9.35 -36.67 2.78
C ARG A 73 -10.40 -37.37 3.62
N ARG A 74 -11.66 -37.01 3.43
CA ARG A 74 -12.83 -37.65 4.03
C ARG A 74 -12.90 -39.13 3.65
N ASP A 75 -12.66 -39.48 2.38
CA ASP A 75 -12.61 -40.88 1.92
C ASP A 75 -11.48 -41.69 2.56
N GLU A 76 -10.28 -41.10 2.68
CA GLU A 76 -9.14 -41.71 3.36
C GLU A 76 -9.41 -41.98 4.85
N LEU A 77 -10.13 -41.08 5.50
CA LEU A 77 -10.44 -41.14 6.93
C LEU A 77 -11.68 -41.99 7.24
N ALA A 78 -12.57 -42.25 6.27
CA ALA A 78 -13.84 -42.95 6.50
C ALA A 78 -13.68 -44.30 7.24
N ALA A 79 -12.61 -45.05 6.95
CA ALA A 79 -12.32 -46.32 7.58
C ALA A 79 -11.46 -46.22 8.87
N THR A 80 -10.67 -45.15 9.02
CA THR A 80 -9.65 -45.04 10.07
C THR A 80 -10.05 -44.10 11.21
N ASP A 81 -10.79 -43.03 10.91
CA ASP A 81 -11.35 -42.08 11.87
C ASP A 81 -12.73 -41.58 11.39
N PRO A 82 -13.79 -42.37 11.64
CA PRO A 82 -15.14 -42.04 11.17
C PRO A 82 -15.68 -40.70 11.71
N LYS A 83 -15.23 -40.28 12.91
CA LYS A 83 -15.66 -39.00 13.50
C LYS A 83 -15.10 -37.82 12.72
N LYS A 84 -13.82 -37.86 12.36
CA LYS A 84 -13.23 -36.83 11.50
C LYS A 84 -13.85 -36.85 10.11
N ALA A 85 -14.07 -38.03 9.53
CA ALA A 85 -14.75 -38.12 8.23
C ALA A 85 -16.14 -37.45 8.26
N GLN A 86 -16.92 -37.69 9.31
CA GLN A 86 -18.22 -37.03 9.51
C GLN A 86 -18.08 -35.49 9.63
N HIS A 87 -17.12 -35.00 10.44
CA HIS A 87 -16.85 -33.56 10.53
C HIS A 87 -16.52 -32.95 9.16
N LEU A 88 -15.70 -33.63 8.35
CA LEU A 88 -15.36 -33.17 7.01
C LEU A 88 -16.58 -33.17 6.06
N ASP A 89 -17.50 -34.13 6.18
CA ASP A 89 -18.76 -34.11 5.42
C ASP A 89 -19.64 -32.90 5.82
N GLU A 90 -19.69 -32.54 7.10
CA GLU A 90 -20.37 -31.33 7.56
C GLU A 90 -19.71 -30.06 6.99
N GLN A 91 -18.38 -29.99 6.97
CA GLN A 91 -17.66 -28.85 6.37
C GLN A 91 -17.88 -28.75 4.85
N LEU A 92 -17.95 -29.88 4.14
CA LEU A 92 -18.25 -29.92 2.71
C LEU A 92 -19.66 -29.36 2.42
N ALA A 93 -20.64 -29.61 3.30
CA ALA A 93 -21.98 -29.08 3.16
C ALA A 93 -22.06 -27.55 3.37
N LEU A 94 -21.15 -26.98 4.16
CA LEU A 94 -21.08 -25.54 4.44
C LEU A 94 -20.27 -24.74 3.40
N LEU A 95 -19.57 -25.42 2.49
CA LEU A 95 -18.57 -24.81 1.61
C LEU A 95 -19.14 -23.75 0.65
N ASP A 96 -20.37 -23.93 0.19
CA ASP A 96 -21.03 -22.97 -0.71
C ASP A 96 -21.40 -21.66 -0.02
N THR A 97 -21.57 -21.69 1.31
CA THR A 97 -21.92 -20.52 2.14
C THR A 97 -20.73 -19.92 2.90
N ALA A 98 -19.56 -20.53 2.77
CA ALA A 98 -18.35 -20.12 3.46
C ALA A 98 -17.89 -18.72 3.05
N ASP A 99 -17.21 -18.03 3.97
CA ASP A 99 -16.61 -16.71 3.74
C ASP A 99 -15.32 -16.82 2.88
N ILE A 100 -15.42 -17.41 1.69
CA ILE A 100 -14.37 -17.50 0.68
C ILE A 100 -14.79 -16.60 -0.48
N SER A 101 -14.23 -15.40 -0.61
CA SER A 101 -14.71 -14.41 -1.61
C SER A 101 -13.64 -13.39 -1.99
N THR A 102 -14.02 -12.35 -2.74
CA THR A 102 -13.23 -11.12 -2.84
C THR A 102 -13.43 -10.25 -1.60
N ILE A 103 -12.55 -9.27 -1.38
CA ILE A 103 -12.73 -8.33 -0.27
C ILE A 103 -14.03 -7.52 -0.42
N HIS A 104 -14.40 -7.15 -1.65
CA HIS A 104 -15.68 -6.49 -1.93
C HIS A 104 -16.87 -7.41 -1.64
N GLY A 105 -16.77 -8.71 -1.96
CA GLY A 105 -17.78 -9.70 -1.60
C GLY A 105 -18.00 -9.79 -0.09
N PHE A 106 -16.91 -9.83 0.70
CA PHE A 106 -16.97 -9.78 2.16
C PHE A 106 -17.61 -8.47 2.66
N CYS A 107 -17.18 -7.32 2.13
CA CYS A 107 -17.75 -6.02 2.51
C CYS A 107 -19.25 -5.92 2.20
N LEU A 108 -19.66 -6.38 1.02
CA LEU A 108 -21.06 -6.39 0.61
C LEU A 108 -21.92 -7.25 1.54
N LYS A 109 -21.44 -8.45 1.90
CA LYS A 109 -22.13 -9.32 2.86
C LYS A 109 -22.28 -8.63 4.22
N LEU A 110 -21.20 -8.06 4.75
CA LEU A 110 -21.19 -7.33 6.01
C LEU A 110 -22.19 -6.16 6.02
N ILE A 111 -22.20 -5.36 4.95
CA ILE A 111 -23.09 -4.20 4.82
C ILE A 111 -24.55 -4.67 4.77
N ARG A 112 -24.85 -5.75 4.05
CA ARG A 112 -26.21 -6.32 3.99
C ARG A 112 -26.68 -6.87 5.33
N GLU A 113 -25.80 -7.47 6.13
CA GLU A 113 -26.13 -7.95 7.47
C GLU A 113 -26.40 -6.79 8.46
N HIS A 114 -25.77 -5.63 8.22
CA HIS A 114 -25.83 -4.47 9.10
C HIS A 114 -26.45 -3.22 8.48
N PHE A 115 -27.27 -3.33 7.42
CA PHE A 115 -27.79 -2.19 6.65
C PHE A 115 -28.55 -1.17 7.52
N HIS A 116 -29.20 -1.65 8.59
CA HIS A 116 -29.98 -0.85 9.55
C HIS A 116 -29.11 -0.04 10.51
N HIS A 117 -27.79 -0.20 10.48
CA HIS A 117 -26.88 0.51 11.37
C HIS A 117 -26.85 2.01 11.01
N GLU A 118 -27.04 2.87 12.02
CA GLU A 118 -27.18 4.33 11.86
C GLU A 118 -26.02 5.01 11.10
N ARG A 119 -24.82 4.41 11.13
CA ARG A 119 -23.62 4.89 10.43
C ARG A 119 -23.62 4.70 8.91
N LEU A 120 -24.51 3.84 8.38
CA LEU A 120 -24.53 3.53 6.95
C LEU A 120 -25.48 4.45 6.17
N GLN A 121 -26.67 4.72 6.73
CA GLN A 121 -27.72 5.51 6.06
C GLN A 121 -27.99 5.00 4.64
N LEU A 122 -28.06 3.68 4.47
CA LEU A 122 -28.28 3.01 3.20
C LEU A 122 -29.72 2.55 3.07
N ASP A 123 -30.22 2.58 1.83
CA ASP A 123 -31.47 1.92 1.48
C ASP A 123 -31.30 0.39 1.60
N PRO A 124 -32.25 -0.36 2.19
CA PRO A 124 -32.17 -1.82 2.29
C PRO A 124 -32.03 -2.54 0.94
N GLU A 125 -32.55 -1.95 -0.13
CA GLU A 125 -32.56 -2.52 -1.50
C GLU A 125 -31.45 -1.92 -2.39
N PHE A 126 -30.38 -1.37 -1.80
CA PHE A 126 -29.31 -0.76 -2.58
C PHE A 126 -28.67 -1.74 -3.58
N SER A 127 -28.25 -1.19 -4.72
CA SER A 127 -27.56 -1.94 -5.78
C SER A 127 -26.09 -1.52 -5.93
N VAL A 128 -25.24 -2.44 -6.37
CA VAL A 128 -23.85 -2.10 -6.74
C VAL A 128 -23.85 -1.59 -8.17
N PHE A 129 -23.43 -0.35 -8.37
CA PHE A 129 -23.42 0.30 -9.68
C PHE A 129 -22.31 -0.22 -10.59
N SER A 130 -22.62 -0.26 -11.88
CA SER A 130 -21.64 -0.51 -12.94
C SER A 130 -20.75 0.70 -13.19
N ASP A 131 -19.57 0.48 -13.80
CA ASP A 131 -18.64 1.56 -14.16
C ASP A 131 -19.30 2.64 -15.03
N ALA A 132 -20.25 2.27 -15.90
CA ALA A 132 -20.97 3.22 -16.74
C ALA A 132 -21.90 4.14 -15.92
N GLN A 133 -22.62 3.58 -14.95
CA GLN A 133 -23.48 4.36 -14.04
C GLN A 133 -22.63 5.29 -13.17
N ILE A 134 -21.53 4.78 -12.61
CA ILE A 134 -20.57 5.59 -11.84
C ILE A 134 -19.97 6.71 -12.68
N HIS A 135 -19.60 6.41 -13.93
CA HIS A 135 -19.09 7.41 -14.85
C HIS A 135 -20.11 8.52 -15.13
N GLN A 136 -21.39 8.17 -15.31
CA GLN A 136 -22.46 9.12 -15.53
C GLN A 136 -22.67 10.03 -14.31
N ILE A 137 -22.91 9.44 -13.13
CA ILE A 137 -23.16 10.20 -11.89
C ILE A 137 -21.96 11.11 -11.56
N LYS A 138 -20.74 10.62 -11.78
CA LYS A 138 -19.51 11.40 -11.59
C LYS A 138 -19.50 12.66 -12.47
N HIS A 139 -19.83 12.54 -13.75
CA HIS A 139 -19.85 13.69 -14.67
C HIS A 139 -20.92 14.69 -14.30
N GLU A 140 -22.15 14.22 -14.05
CA GLU A 140 -23.27 15.09 -13.62
C GLU A 140 -22.93 15.84 -12.32
N THR A 141 -22.28 15.16 -11.37
CA THR A 141 -21.85 15.78 -10.10
C THR A 141 -20.73 16.82 -10.32
N LEU A 142 -19.74 16.52 -11.17
CA LEU A 142 -18.68 17.46 -11.50
C LEU A 142 -19.24 18.69 -12.24
N ASP A 143 -20.16 18.50 -13.19
CA ASP A 143 -20.82 19.58 -13.91
C ASP A 143 -21.52 20.53 -12.94
N ALA A 144 -22.38 19.99 -12.08
CA ALA A 144 -23.10 20.77 -11.09
C ALA A 144 -22.16 21.52 -10.11
N LEU A 145 -21.11 20.86 -9.64
CA LEU A 145 -20.13 21.47 -8.75
C LEU A 145 -19.44 22.65 -9.43
N LEU A 146 -18.86 22.45 -10.61
CA LEU A 146 -18.10 23.49 -11.29
C LEU A 146 -18.99 24.65 -11.75
N GLU A 147 -20.19 24.37 -12.25
CA GLU A 147 -21.18 25.40 -12.62
C GLU A 147 -21.50 26.31 -11.44
N SER A 148 -21.70 25.74 -10.23
CA SER A 148 -21.95 26.52 -9.02
C SER A 148 -20.80 27.48 -8.66
N HIS A 149 -19.55 27.10 -8.90
CA HIS A 149 -18.39 27.98 -8.68
C HIS A 149 -18.18 29.01 -9.80
N TYR A 150 -18.62 28.72 -11.03
CA TYR A 150 -18.60 29.74 -12.10
C TYR A 150 -19.64 30.83 -11.88
N GLU A 151 -20.85 30.45 -11.43
CA GLU A 151 -21.94 31.39 -11.17
C GLU A 151 -21.82 32.12 -9.82
N GLY A 152 -21.11 31.51 -8.86
CA GLY A 152 -20.94 32.06 -7.52
C GLY A 152 -20.05 33.31 -7.44
N ASP A 153 -20.34 34.16 -6.45
CA ASP A 153 -19.53 35.35 -6.09
C ASP A 153 -18.83 35.22 -4.73
N THR A 154 -18.80 34.01 -4.17
CA THR A 154 -18.04 33.70 -2.94
C THR A 154 -16.54 33.82 -3.18
N ASP A 155 -15.77 33.95 -2.09
CA ASP A 155 -14.30 33.96 -2.19
C ASP A 155 -13.77 32.62 -2.75
N ASP A 156 -14.41 31.50 -2.42
CA ASP A 156 -14.10 30.18 -2.98
C ASP A 156 -14.36 30.12 -4.49
N ALA A 157 -15.44 30.73 -4.98
CA ALA A 157 -15.73 30.84 -6.41
C ALA A 157 -14.69 31.68 -7.16
N LYS A 158 -14.19 32.76 -6.55
CA LYS A 158 -13.10 33.57 -7.10
C LYS A 158 -11.79 32.77 -7.15
N ALA A 159 -11.44 32.10 -6.04
CA ALA A 159 -10.24 31.26 -5.95
C ALA A 159 -10.26 30.12 -6.98
N PHE A 160 -11.43 29.50 -7.22
CA PHE A 160 -11.61 28.50 -8.27
C PHE A 160 -11.30 29.05 -9.67
N ARG A 161 -11.84 30.22 -10.03
CA ARG A 161 -11.59 30.83 -11.35
C ARG A 161 -10.12 31.19 -11.54
N ASP A 162 -9.46 31.67 -10.49
CA ASP A 162 -8.02 31.92 -10.48
C ASP A 162 -7.23 30.62 -10.65
N PHE A 163 -7.63 29.55 -9.97
CA PHE A 163 -7.01 28.22 -10.09
C PHE A 163 -7.10 27.68 -11.53
N ILE A 164 -8.26 27.77 -12.17
CA ILE A 164 -8.45 27.38 -13.58
C ILE A 164 -7.51 28.17 -14.50
N THR A 165 -7.45 29.49 -14.30
CA THR A 165 -6.67 30.38 -15.18
C THR A 165 -5.17 30.17 -15.00
N VAL A 166 -4.70 30.15 -13.75
CA VAL A 166 -3.27 30.14 -13.41
C VAL A 166 -2.68 28.74 -13.46
N ARG A 167 -3.37 27.74 -12.89
CA ARG A 167 -2.82 26.38 -12.73
C ARG A 167 -3.26 25.45 -13.85
N ALA A 168 -4.53 25.48 -14.21
CA ALA A 168 -5.06 24.64 -15.28
C ALA A 168 -4.81 25.22 -16.68
N ARG A 169 -4.32 26.47 -16.79
CA ARG A 169 -4.11 27.19 -18.05
C ARG A 169 -5.38 27.27 -18.91
N GLY A 170 -6.53 27.40 -18.25
CA GLY A 170 -7.85 27.42 -18.88
C GLY A 170 -8.41 26.05 -19.28
N ASP A 171 -7.72 24.95 -18.96
CA ASP A 171 -8.15 23.58 -19.27
C ASP A 171 -8.90 22.97 -18.08
N GLU A 172 -10.23 23.12 -18.08
CA GLU A 172 -11.11 22.61 -17.01
C GLU A 172 -11.02 21.08 -16.84
N ASP A 173 -10.80 20.33 -17.92
CA ASP A 173 -10.73 18.87 -17.88
C ASP A 173 -9.60 18.39 -16.98
N ARG A 174 -8.49 19.15 -16.88
CA ARG A 174 -7.41 18.85 -15.92
C ARG A 174 -7.86 18.97 -14.48
N VAL A 175 -8.71 19.94 -14.17
CA VAL A 175 -9.24 20.12 -12.82
C VAL A 175 -10.20 18.99 -12.47
N ARG A 176 -11.09 18.62 -13.41
CA ARG A 176 -11.96 17.44 -13.28
C ARG A 176 -11.16 16.16 -13.01
N GLU A 177 -10.07 15.95 -13.76
CA GLU A 177 -9.18 14.80 -13.56
C GLU A 177 -8.52 14.82 -12.18
N LEU A 178 -8.01 15.98 -11.74
CA LEU A 178 -7.37 16.13 -10.43
C LEU A 178 -8.35 15.86 -9.29
N ILE A 179 -9.57 16.42 -9.34
CA ILE A 179 -10.62 16.18 -8.35
C ILE A 179 -10.91 14.69 -8.26
N TRP A 180 -11.14 14.03 -9.41
CA TRP A 180 -11.45 12.61 -9.46
C TRP A 180 -10.30 11.74 -8.93
N ARG A 181 -9.05 12.07 -9.29
CA ARG A 181 -7.86 11.32 -8.83
C ARG A 181 -7.68 11.44 -7.32
N LEU A 182 -7.82 12.63 -6.76
CA LEU A 182 -7.72 12.85 -5.32
C LEU A 182 -8.88 12.21 -4.56
N HIS A 183 -10.11 12.30 -5.08
CA HIS A 183 -11.24 11.57 -4.54
C HIS A 183 -10.94 10.07 -4.48
N ARG A 184 -10.61 9.42 -5.61
CA ARG A 184 -10.27 7.99 -5.65
C ARG A 184 -9.13 7.61 -4.71
N TYR A 185 -8.09 8.45 -4.65
CA TYR A 185 -6.99 8.23 -3.72
C TYR A 185 -7.48 8.24 -2.27
N SER A 186 -8.23 9.27 -1.86
CA SER A 186 -8.76 9.37 -0.50
C SER A 186 -9.61 8.15 -0.12
N GLN A 187 -10.43 7.63 -1.03
CA GLN A 187 -11.26 6.43 -0.80
C GLN A 187 -10.46 5.12 -0.66
N SER A 188 -9.16 5.12 -0.97
CA SER A 188 -8.27 3.96 -0.74
C SER A 188 -7.63 3.95 0.66
N LEU A 189 -7.87 5.00 1.45
CA LEU A 189 -7.35 5.18 2.81
C LEU A 189 -8.37 4.73 3.87
N ALA A 190 -7.89 4.50 5.09
CA ALA A 190 -8.72 4.11 6.22
C ALA A 190 -9.70 5.20 6.69
N ALA A 191 -9.35 6.47 6.49
CA ALA A 191 -10.15 7.63 6.89
C ALA A 191 -10.06 8.73 5.81
N PRO A 192 -10.86 8.65 4.73
CA PRO A 192 -10.80 9.58 3.61
C PRO A 192 -11.02 11.04 4.04
N GLU A 193 -12.08 11.29 4.81
CA GLU A 193 -12.45 12.63 5.30
C GLU A 193 -11.36 13.21 6.21
N GLY A 194 -10.87 12.41 7.17
CA GLY A 194 -9.77 12.83 8.04
C GLY A 194 -8.48 13.14 7.29
N TRP A 195 -8.18 12.42 6.20
CA TRP A 195 -7.04 12.73 5.35
C TRP A 195 -7.22 14.07 4.62
N VAL A 196 -8.38 14.33 4.01
CA VAL A 196 -8.66 15.61 3.33
C VAL A 196 -8.58 16.77 4.31
N GLU A 197 -9.21 16.67 5.48
CA GLU A 197 -9.15 17.70 6.52
C GLU A 197 -7.72 17.91 7.05
N GLY A 198 -6.94 16.83 7.19
CA GLY A 198 -5.52 16.92 7.53
C GLY A 198 -4.71 17.66 6.47
N GLN A 199 -4.97 17.43 5.17
CA GLN A 199 -4.32 18.18 4.10
C GLN A 199 -4.74 19.66 4.10
N LEU A 200 -6.02 19.96 4.27
CA LEU A 200 -6.52 21.33 4.39
C LEU A 200 -5.86 22.05 5.58
N ALA A 201 -5.74 21.40 6.74
CA ALA A 201 -5.07 21.95 7.91
C ALA A 201 -3.58 22.24 7.62
N ASN A 202 -2.89 21.34 6.92
CA ASN A 202 -1.49 21.55 6.53
C ASN A 202 -1.32 22.76 5.61
N PHE A 203 -2.13 22.88 4.56
CA PHE A 203 -2.03 24.00 3.60
C PHE A 203 -2.57 25.33 4.14
N ASN A 204 -3.38 25.32 5.20
CA ASN A 204 -3.75 26.52 5.96
C ASN A 204 -2.60 27.05 6.83
N GLY A 205 -1.53 26.28 7.01
CA GLY A 205 -0.33 26.71 7.72
C GLY A 205 0.36 27.91 7.08
N ALA A 206 0.81 28.86 7.92
CA ALA A 206 1.59 30.01 7.45
C ALA A 206 3.00 29.63 6.97
N GLU A 207 3.56 28.56 7.52
CA GLU A 207 4.94 28.14 7.30
C GLU A 207 5.04 26.85 6.46
N PRO A 208 6.09 26.68 5.63
CA PRO A 208 6.31 25.52 4.76
C PRO A 208 6.85 24.31 5.54
N THR A 209 6.17 23.89 6.61
CA THR A 209 6.63 22.81 7.50
C THR A 209 6.88 21.49 6.76
N LEU A 210 5.96 21.13 5.86
CA LEU A 210 6.06 19.91 5.06
C LEU A 210 7.27 19.94 4.11
N TRP A 211 7.49 21.07 3.43
CA TRP A 211 8.61 21.24 2.50
C TRP A 211 9.94 21.17 3.24
N ARG A 212 10.02 21.75 4.44
CA ARG A 212 11.21 21.67 5.29
C ARG A 212 11.49 20.24 5.76
N SER A 213 10.46 19.45 6.08
CA SER A 213 10.62 18.02 6.40
C SER A 213 11.18 17.24 5.22
N TRP A 214 10.57 17.39 4.04
CA TRP A 214 11.02 16.71 2.82
C TRP A 214 12.43 17.11 2.40
N PHE A 215 12.77 18.39 2.53
CA PHE A 215 14.13 18.86 2.30
C PHE A 215 15.13 18.18 3.24
N ALA A 216 14.84 18.14 4.54
CA ALA A 216 15.72 17.52 5.53
C ALA A 216 15.88 16.00 5.31
N GLU A 217 14.78 15.30 4.99
CA GLU A 217 14.77 13.87 4.66
C GLU A 217 15.59 13.60 3.39
N SER A 218 15.35 14.37 2.33
CA SER A 218 16.07 14.25 1.05
C SER A 218 17.57 14.51 1.25
N PHE A 219 17.94 15.52 2.04
CA PHE A 219 19.33 15.78 2.36
C PHE A 219 19.96 14.64 3.18
N ALA A 220 19.24 14.07 4.15
CA ALA A 220 19.75 12.95 4.95
C ALA A 220 20.04 11.72 4.09
N GLU A 221 19.15 11.38 3.16
CA GLU A 221 19.36 10.29 2.19
C GLU A 221 20.57 10.57 1.27
N CYS A 222 20.63 11.78 0.72
CA CYS A 222 21.75 12.22 -0.11
C CYS A 222 23.07 12.16 0.64
N ARG A 223 23.12 12.63 1.90
CA ARG A 223 24.32 12.61 2.75
C ARG A 223 24.87 11.20 2.93
N VAL A 224 24.02 10.21 3.15
CA VAL A 224 24.45 8.80 3.28
C VAL A 224 25.03 8.30 1.95
N ARG A 225 24.30 8.51 0.86
CA ARG A 225 24.71 8.06 -0.49
C ARG A 225 26.01 8.72 -0.94
N TRP A 226 26.12 10.03 -0.81
CA TRP A 226 27.32 10.80 -1.14
C TRP A 226 28.50 10.40 -0.26
N GLY A 227 28.30 10.21 1.04
CA GLY A 227 29.36 9.75 1.95
C GLY A 227 30.01 8.45 1.49
N GLN A 228 29.19 7.46 1.10
CA GLN A 228 29.69 6.19 0.55
C GLN A 228 30.47 6.40 -0.76
N ARG A 229 29.94 7.20 -1.69
CA ARG A 229 30.62 7.46 -2.98
C ARG A 229 31.90 8.25 -2.83
N PHE A 230 31.88 9.32 -2.04
CA PHE A 230 33.05 10.15 -1.76
C PHE A 230 34.15 9.35 -1.04
N SER A 231 33.79 8.42 -0.13
CA SER A 231 34.79 7.60 0.57
C SER A 231 35.71 6.81 -0.39
N SER A 232 35.18 6.37 -1.54
CA SER A 232 35.92 5.66 -2.59
C SER A 232 36.99 6.53 -3.28
N PHE A 233 36.90 7.86 -3.13
CA PHE A 233 37.80 8.84 -3.73
C PHE A 233 38.47 9.75 -2.69
N SER A 234 38.54 9.30 -1.43
CA SER A 234 39.12 10.04 -0.30
C SER A 234 40.59 10.48 -0.49
N PHE A 235 41.31 9.89 -1.45
CA PHE A 235 42.65 10.32 -1.83
C PHE A 235 42.70 11.68 -2.56
N SER A 236 41.56 12.18 -3.08
CA SER A 236 41.46 13.47 -3.75
C SER A 236 41.16 14.57 -2.73
N LYS A 237 42.00 15.61 -2.67
CA LYS A 237 41.84 16.73 -1.73
C LYS A 237 40.45 17.39 -1.78
N ASN A 238 39.86 17.55 -2.96
CA ASN A 238 38.51 18.12 -3.11
C ASN A 238 37.45 17.23 -2.46
N VAL A 239 37.60 15.90 -2.56
CA VAL A 239 36.66 14.94 -1.98
C VAL A 239 36.83 14.86 -0.47
N GLU A 240 38.06 14.97 0.04
CA GLU A 240 38.35 15.05 1.47
C GLU A 240 37.62 16.25 2.12
N LEU A 241 37.61 17.41 1.46
CA LEU A 241 36.86 18.59 1.92
C LEU A 241 35.34 18.33 1.95
N CYS A 242 34.80 17.65 0.94
CA CYS A 242 33.38 17.27 0.91
C CYS A 242 33.03 16.32 2.06
N LEU A 243 33.87 15.31 2.30
CA LEU A 243 33.69 14.36 3.42
C LEU A 243 33.77 15.06 4.78
N ALA A 244 34.69 16.00 4.94
CA ALA A 244 34.80 16.79 6.17
C ALA A 244 33.54 17.64 6.42
N ALA A 245 33.01 18.31 5.39
CA ALA A 245 31.78 19.09 5.48
C ALA A 245 30.57 18.21 5.88
N LEU A 246 30.42 17.05 5.24
CA LEU A 246 29.35 16.10 5.59
C LEU A 246 29.55 15.46 6.97
N GLY A 247 30.79 15.21 7.38
CA GLY A 247 31.13 14.58 8.66
C GLY A 247 30.94 15.49 9.87
N ALA A 248 31.04 16.80 9.68
CA ALA A 248 30.87 17.80 10.75
C ALA A 248 29.40 17.96 11.19
N LEU A 249 28.44 17.52 10.37
CA LEU A 249 27.01 17.69 10.66
C LEU A 249 26.51 16.72 11.74
N PRO A 250 25.61 17.16 12.66
CA PRO A 250 24.93 16.26 13.58
C PRO A 250 23.96 15.32 12.84
N ALA A 251 23.35 14.37 13.55
CA ALA A 251 22.39 13.42 12.96
C ALA A 251 21.15 14.11 12.35
N LYS A 252 20.69 15.21 12.97
CA LYS A 252 19.59 16.06 12.48
C LYS A 252 20.10 17.50 12.37
N PRO A 253 20.73 17.87 11.24
CA PRO A 253 21.28 19.21 11.07
C PRO A 253 20.16 20.24 10.87
N ALA A 254 20.38 21.45 11.39
CA ALA A 254 19.55 22.61 11.06
C ALA A 254 19.79 23.06 9.62
N VAL A 255 18.86 23.82 9.04
CA VAL A 255 18.93 24.27 7.63
C VAL A 255 20.20 25.09 7.36
N GLU A 256 20.62 25.92 8.33
CA GLU A 256 21.83 26.72 8.23
C GLU A 256 23.07 25.82 8.11
N GLN A 257 23.13 24.74 8.90
CA GLN A 257 24.24 23.79 8.86
C GLN A 257 24.25 23.01 7.53
N ILE A 258 23.08 22.62 7.02
CA ILE A 258 22.95 22.01 5.70
C ILE A 258 23.47 22.96 4.62
N THR A 259 23.08 24.23 4.69
CA THR A 259 23.49 25.27 3.75
C THR A 259 25.01 25.43 3.73
N GLU A 260 25.64 25.56 4.89
CA GLU A 260 27.10 25.67 5.02
C GLU A 260 27.84 24.45 4.42
N ALA A 261 27.32 23.25 4.67
CA ALA A 261 27.89 22.03 4.11
C ALA A 261 27.78 21.99 2.58
N LEU A 262 26.62 22.37 2.03
CA LEU A 262 26.39 22.42 0.59
C LEU A 262 27.26 23.48 -0.11
N VAL A 263 27.43 24.65 0.51
CA VAL A 263 28.37 25.69 0.04
C VAL A 263 29.79 25.12 0.00
N SER A 264 30.24 24.46 1.07
CA SER A 264 31.58 23.86 1.14
C SER A 264 31.81 22.80 0.05
N ILE A 265 30.79 21.98 -0.23
CA ILE A 265 30.82 20.98 -1.32
C ILE A 265 30.91 21.68 -2.68
N ALA A 266 30.11 22.72 -2.92
CA ALA A 266 30.13 23.47 -4.17
C ALA A 266 31.46 24.21 -4.41
N GLU A 267 32.06 24.76 -3.36
CA GLU A 267 33.40 25.37 -3.42
C GLU A 267 34.48 24.33 -3.71
N ALA A 268 34.42 23.17 -3.06
CA ALA A 268 35.33 22.05 -3.33
C ALA A 268 35.20 21.56 -4.78
N PHE A 269 34.00 21.57 -5.36
CA PHE A 269 33.78 21.23 -6.76
C PHE A 269 34.41 22.25 -7.72
N LYS A 270 34.19 23.55 -7.47
CA LYS A 270 34.70 24.65 -8.31
C LYS A 270 36.21 24.88 -8.17
N ALA A 271 36.81 24.42 -7.07
CA ALA A 271 38.24 24.53 -6.83
C ALA A 271 39.08 23.76 -7.86
N LYS A 272 40.37 24.10 -7.96
CA LYS A 272 41.29 23.43 -8.88
C LYS A 272 41.50 21.97 -8.47
N TRP A 273 41.24 21.05 -9.40
CA TRP A 273 41.43 19.62 -9.18
C TRP A 273 42.89 19.20 -9.42
N PRO A 274 43.39 18.19 -8.68
CA PRO A 274 44.69 17.59 -8.93
C PRO A 274 44.79 17.05 -10.37
N HIS A 275 46.01 16.98 -10.90
CA HIS A 275 46.24 16.57 -12.29
C HIS A 275 45.68 15.15 -12.54
N GLY A 276 44.84 15.01 -13.57
CA GLY A 276 44.19 13.74 -13.93
C GLY A 276 42.96 13.37 -13.10
N HIS A 277 42.59 14.15 -12.07
CA HIS A 277 41.44 13.84 -11.22
C HIS A 277 40.11 14.36 -11.78
N ALA A 278 40.11 15.37 -12.65
CA ALA A 278 38.88 15.89 -13.24
C ALA A 278 38.08 14.78 -13.96
N GLY A 279 38.69 14.07 -14.92
CA GLY A 279 38.00 12.98 -15.63
C GLY A 279 37.78 11.70 -14.80
N LYS A 280 38.67 11.40 -13.85
CA LYS A 280 38.65 10.12 -13.11
C LYS A 280 37.86 10.17 -11.80
N VAL A 281 37.59 11.35 -11.28
CA VAL A 281 36.94 11.54 -9.98
C VAL A 281 35.77 12.51 -10.10
N ARG A 282 36.02 13.75 -10.55
CA ARG A 282 34.97 14.78 -10.63
C ARG A 282 33.84 14.34 -11.54
N ASP A 283 34.15 13.93 -12.76
CA ASP A 283 33.14 13.54 -13.76
C ASP A 283 32.39 12.25 -13.34
N VAL A 284 32.98 11.41 -12.49
CA VAL A 284 32.35 10.20 -11.91
C VAL A 284 31.39 10.55 -10.76
N LEU A 285 31.53 11.74 -10.17
CA LEU A 285 30.74 12.23 -9.04
C LEU A 285 29.83 13.40 -9.43
N ASP A 286 29.72 13.69 -10.73
CA ASP A 286 28.98 14.85 -11.27
C ASP A 286 27.51 14.86 -10.84
N ASP A 287 26.91 13.69 -10.70
CA ASP A 287 25.56 13.53 -10.18
C ASP A 287 25.43 13.93 -8.71
N CYS A 288 26.37 13.53 -7.85
CA CYS A 288 26.39 14.00 -6.44
C CYS A 288 26.50 15.53 -6.36
N PHE A 289 27.31 16.15 -7.22
CA PHE A 289 27.48 17.61 -7.24
C PHE A 289 26.26 18.33 -7.79
N SER A 290 25.63 17.79 -8.84
CA SER A 290 24.38 18.33 -9.40
C SER A 290 23.24 18.28 -8.39
N GLU A 291 23.12 17.17 -7.65
CA GLU A 291 22.15 17.03 -6.56
C GLU A 291 22.43 18.03 -5.42
N ALA A 292 23.71 18.22 -5.04
CA ALA A 292 24.09 19.19 -4.01
C ALA A 292 23.79 20.63 -4.44
N GLU A 293 24.04 20.99 -5.70
CA GLU A 293 23.67 22.30 -6.25
C GLU A 293 22.16 22.50 -6.25
N PHE A 294 21.38 21.49 -6.62
CA PHE A 294 19.92 21.53 -6.53
C PHE A 294 19.44 21.73 -5.09
N LEU A 295 19.93 20.96 -4.12
CA LEU A 295 19.55 21.14 -2.71
C LEU A 295 19.95 22.52 -2.17
N HIS A 296 21.11 23.05 -2.58
CA HIS A 296 21.53 24.39 -2.20
C HIS A 296 20.62 25.47 -2.80
N SER A 297 20.05 25.25 -3.98
CA SER A 297 19.07 26.18 -4.57
C SER A 297 17.77 26.30 -3.76
N LEU A 298 17.53 25.37 -2.82
CA LEU A 298 16.37 25.36 -1.94
C LEU A 298 16.66 25.99 -0.57
N THR A 299 17.90 26.36 -0.25
CA THR A 299 18.25 26.97 1.03
C THR A 299 18.08 28.50 1.01
N PRO A 300 17.88 29.15 2.17
CA PRO A 300 17.78 30.62 2.23
C PRO A 300 19.00 31.30 1.61
N THR A 301 18.77 32.33 0.81
CA THR A 301 19.84 33.12 0.17
C THR A 301 20.40 34.17 1.13
N ALA A 302 21.58 34.71 0.80
CA ALA A 302 22.21 35.78 1.58
C ALA A 302 21.34 37.05 1.69
N ASP A 303 20.43 37.27 0.74
CA ASP A 303 19.47 38.38 0.73
C ASP A 303 18.22 38.11 1.60
N GLY A 304 18.19 36.98 2.31
CA GLY A 304 17.09 36.59 3.21
C GLY A 304 15.87 35.98 2.50
N VAL A 305 15.99 35.65 1.21
CA VAL A 305 14.93 34.97 0.46
C VAL A 305 14.94 33.48 0.83
N ASP A 306 13.82 32.95 1.31
CA ASP A 306 13.61 31.50 1.53
C ASP A 306 12.85 30.91 0.32
N PRO A 307 13.53 30.13 -0.56
CA PRO A 307 12.90 29.53 -1.73
C PRO A 307 11.75 28.58 -1.39
N LEU A 308 11.86 27.83 -0.29
CA LEU A 308 10.80 26.91 0.14
C LEU A 308 9.56 27.68 0.61
N ALA A 309 9.75 28.80 1.31
CA ALA A 309 8.63 29.66 1.70
C ALA A 309 7.97 30.34 0.48
N GLN A 310 8.74 30.75 -0.53
CA GLN A 310 8.18 31.30 -1.77
C GLN A 310 7.36 30.27 -2.54
N ASP A 311 7.90 29.06 -2.74
CA ASP A 311 7.18 27.98 -3.42
C ASP A 311 5.90 27.57 -2.68
N TRP A 312 5.96 27.57 -1.35
CA TRP A 312 4.79 27.34 -0.49
C TRP A 312 3.71 28.39 -0.71
N GLU A 313 4.06 29.68 -0.73
CA GLU A 313 3.08 30.75 -0.96
C GLU A 313 2.43 30.62 -2.34
N TRP A 314 3.20 30.26 -3.37
CA TRP A 314 2.69 30.06 -4.72
C TRP A 314 1.73 28.88 -4.84
N THR A 315 1.91 27.86 -4.02
CA THR A 315 1.20 26.58 -4.15
C THR A 315 0.03 26.44 -3.18
N ARG A 316 0.14 26.96 -1.95
CA ARG A 316 -0.80 26.64 -0.85
C ARG A 316 -2.25 27.02 -1.14
N HIS A 317 -2.51 28.23 -1.67
CA HIS A 317 -3.87 28.70 -1.94
C HIS A 317 -4.54 27.89 -3.06
N GLN A 318 -3.75 27.48 -4.05
CA GLN A 318 -4.20 26.61 -5.13
C GLN A 318 -4.54 25.21 -4.61
N MET A 319 -3.72 24.68 -3.70
CA MET A 319 -3.96 23.39 -3.05
C MET A 319 -5.20 23.43 -2.15
N LEU A 320 -5.39 24.51 -1.38
CA LEU A 320 -6.60 24.72 -0.57
C LEU A 320 -7.86 24.72 -1.45
N THR A 321 -7.81 25.44 -2.58
CA THR A 321 -8.91 25.46 -3.55
C THR A 321 -9.21 24.05 -4.08
N LEU A 322 -8.19 23.33 -4.54
CA LEU A 322 -8.36 21.97 -5.06
C LEU A 322 -8.90 21.00 -4.01
N LEU A 323 -8.39 21.05 -2.78
CA LEU A 323 -8.83 20.19 -1.68
C LEU A 323 -10.26 20.52 -1.24
N GLY A 324 -10.66 21.80 -1.26
CA GLY A 324 -12.04 22.23 -1.06
C GLY A 324 -12.97 21.61 -2.10
N LEU A 325 -12.62 21.72 -3.38
CA LEU A 325 -13.38 21.09 -4.48
C LEU A 325 -13.48 19.57 -4.31
N VAL A 326 -12.42 18.89 -3.87
CA VAL A 326 -12.43 17.44 -3.62
C VAL A 326 -13.37 17.08 -2.46
N ARG A 327 -13.34 17.85 -1.37
CA ARG A 327 -14.24 17.66 -0.23
C ARG A 327 -15.69 17.79 -0.66
N ASP A 328 -16.00 18.88 -1.36
CA ASP A 328 -17.36 19.22 -1.76
C ASP A 328 -17.87 18.22 -2.82
N PHE A 329 -17.04 17.89 -3.83
CA PHE A 329 -17.30 16.81 -4.78
C PHE A 329 -17.58 15.47 -4.09
N SER A 330 -16.77 15.08 -3.11
CA SER A 330 -16.93 13.79 -2.43
C SER A 330 -18.27 13.70 -1.68
N ALA A 331 -18.67 14.79 -1.03
CA ALA A 331 -19.95 14.89 -0.33
C ALA A 331 -21.14 14.82 -1.32
N ASP A 332 -21.07 15.59 -2.40
CA ASP A 332 -22.11 15.65 -3.42
C ASP A 332 -22.23 14.33 -4.19
N PHE A 333 -21.11 13.71 -4.53
CA PHE A 333 -21.07 12.42 -5.22
C PHE A 333 -21.65 11.30 -4.36
N ALA A 334 -21.32 11.29 -3.06
CA ALA A 334 -21.92 10.35 -2.11
C ALA A 334 -23.42 10.60 -1.89
N ARG A 335 -23.90 11.84 -2.02
CA ARG A 335 -25.33 12.18 -1.97
C ARG A 335 -26.05 11.68 -3.23
N ALA A 336 -25.52 11.99 -4.41
CA ALA A 336 -26.09 11.58 -5.69
C ALA A 336 -26.20 10.05 -5.81
N LYS A 337 -25.17 9.30 -5.37
CA LYS A 337 -25.22 7.83 -5.33
C LYS A 337 -26.31 7.30 -4.38
N ARG A 338 -26.46 7.91 -3.20
CA ARG A 338 -27.51 7.56 -2.22
C ARG A 338 -28.91 7.82 -2.75
N GLU A 339 -29.14 8.96 -3.38
CA GLU A 339 -30.44 9.30 -4.00
C GLU A 339 -30.82 8.30 -5.10
N ALA A 340 -29.82 7.76 -5.81
CA ALA A 340 -30.00 6.71 -6.81
C ALA A 340 -30.05 5.28 -6.22
N ALA A 341 -30.08 5.14 -4.88
CA ALA A 341 -30.09 3.86 -4.16
C ALA A 341 -28.99 2.88 -4.62
N GLY A 342 -27.77 3.39 -4.79
CA GLY A 342 -26.64 2.53 -5.12
C GLY A 342 -25.30 2.95 -4.56
N VAL A 343 -24.36 2.04 -4.70
CA VAL A 343 -23.00 2.13 -4.15
C VAL A 343 -21.99 1.65 -5.18
N ASP A 344 -20.76 2.13 -5.12
CA ASP A 344 -19.63 1.56 -5.87
C ASP A 344 -18.74 0.67 -5.00
N PHE A 345 -17.68 0.12 -5.61
CA PHE A 345 -16.73 -0.74 -4.89
C PHE A 345 -15.95 0.00 -3.80
N SER A 346 -15.67 1.30 -3.98
CA SER A 346 -15.01 2.10 -2.95
C SER A 346 -15.93 2.35 -1.78
N ASP A 347 -17.21 2.61 -2.03
CA ASP A 347 -18.24 2.72 -0.99
C ASP A 347 -18.34 1.44 -0.17
N LEU A 348 -18.26 0.26 -0.79
CA LEU A 348 -18.28 -1.01 -0.04
C LEU A 348 -17.13 -1.08 0.98
N GLU A 349 -15.92 -0.67 0.60
CA GLU A 349 -14.78 -0.62 1.51
C GLU A 349 -15.02 0.40 2.64
N GLN A 350 -15.48 1.60 2.30
CA GLN A 350 -15.67 2.69 3.25
C GLN A 350 -16.83 2.45 4.22
N PHE A 351 -17.94 1.87 3.75
CA PHE A 351 -19.04 1.45 4.62
C PHE A 351 -18.64 0.30 5.54
N ALA A 352 -17.86 -0.66 5.06
CA ALA A 352 -17.29 -1.69 5.92
C ALA A 352 -16.38 -1.07 7.00
N LEU A 353 -15.53 -0.09 6.65
CA LEU A 353 -14.70 0.63 7.62
C LEU A 353 -15.53 1.37 8.67
N ARG A 354 -16.62 2.05 8.28
CA ARG A 354 -17.53 2.72 9.25
C ARG A 354 -18.14 1.75 10.26
N LEU A 355 -18.37 0.50 9.87
CA LEU A 355 -18.84 -0.57 10.74
C LEU A 355 -17.74 -1.17 11.59
N LEU A 356 -16.50 -1.26 11.09
CA LEU A 356 -15.44 -2.08 11.68
C LEU A 356 -14.36 -1.29 12.42
N TRP A 357 -14.16 -0.02 12.09
CA TRP A 357 -13.04 0.79 12.55
C TRP A 357 -13.49 2.14 13.10
N ASP A 358 -12.92 2.55 14.21
CA ASP A 358 -13.03 3.92 14.73
C ASP A 358 -11.72 4.66 14.41
N ALA A 359 -11.82 5.63 13.51
CA ALA A 359 -10.68 6.42 13.06
C ALA A 359 -10.13 7.37 14.14
N ASN A 360 -10.94 7.77 15.12
CA ASN A 360 -10.50 8.69 16.18
C ASN A 360 -9.65 7.98 17.23
N THR A 361 -10.02 6.74 17.56
CA THR A 361 -9.31 5.92 18.55
C THR A 361 -8.36 4.92 17.92
N GLU A 362 -8.29 4.87 16.59
CA GLU A 362 -7.54 3.88 15.80
C GLU A 362 -7.76 2.45 16.30
N SER A 363 -9.02 2.08 16.52
CA SER A 363 -9.36 0.79 17.15
C SER A 363 -10.60 0.12 16.54
N PRO A 364 -10.72 -1.21 16.67
CA PRO A 364 -11.88 -1.95 16.18
C PRO A 364 -13.17 -1.57 16.93
N THR A 365 -14.29 -1.51 16.22
CA THR A 365 -15.62 -1.32 16.79
C THR A 365 -16.15 -2.58 17.48
N ALA A 366 -17.29 -2.49 18.15
CA ALA A 366 -17.98 -3.65 18.73
C ALA A 366 -18.34 -4.72 17.68
N ILE A 367 -18.75 -4.33 16.47
CA ILE A 367 -19.05 -5.26 15.37
C ILE A 367 -17.77 -6.00 14.96
N ALA A 368 -16.66 -5.27 14.78
CA ALA A 368 -15.38 -5.89 14.48
C ALA A 368 -14.90 -6.84 15.57
N LEU A 369 -15.10 -6.50 16.86
CA LEU A 369 -14.76 -7.37 17.98
C LEU A 369 -15.61 -8.67 18.00
N SER A 370 -16.89 -8.59 17.64
CA SER A 370 -17.75 -9.77 17.49
C SER A 370 -17.26 -10.68 16.36
N LEU A 371 -16.94 -10.12 15.20
CA LEU A 371 -16.37 -10.87 14.08
C LEU A 371 -15.00 -11.47 14.44
N ARG A 372 -14.14 -10.72 15.10
CA ARG A 372 -12.83 -11.19 15.58
C ARG A 372 -12.95 -12.37 16.54
N ALA A 373 -14.00 -12.40 17.37
CA ALA A 373 -14.27 -13.52 18.26
C ALA A 373 -14.68 -14.78 17.47
N ARG A 374 -15.47 -14.64 16.40
CA ARG A 374 -15.87 -15.75 15.51
C ARG A 374 -14.71 -16.23 14.63
N LEU A 375 -13.98 -15.31 14.01
CA LEU A 375 -12.94 -15.60 13.02
C LEU A 375 -11.66 -16.07 13.71
N THR A 376 -11.44 -17.39 13.70
CA THR A 376 -10.22 -17.99 14.26
C THR A 376 -9.06 -17.90 13.31
N HIS A 377 -9.28 -17.85 11.99
CA HIS A 377 -8.22 -17.68 10.99
C HIS A 377 -8.66 -16.82 9.81
N ILE A 378 -7.73 -16.01 9.30
CA ILE A 378 -7.94 -15.13 8.14
C ILE A 378 -6.88 -15.42 7.10
N PHE A 379 -7.30 -15.84 5.91
CA PHE A 379 -6.46 -16.12 4.76
C PHE A 379 -6.61 -15.01 3.74
N VAL A 380 -5.49 -14.52 3.22
CA VAL A 380 -5.50 -13.50 2.17
C VAL A 380 -4.48 -13.87 1.10
N ASP A 381 -4.95 -14.05 -0.13
CA ASP A 381 -4.11 -14.25 -1.31
C ASP A 381 -3.83 -12.90 -2.00
N GLU A 382 -2.73 -12.82 -2.74
CA GLU A 382 -2.25 -11.62 -3.45
C GLU A 382 -2.16 -10.37 -2.54
N TYR A 383 -1.65 -10.54 -1.32
CA TYR A 383 -1.58 -9.44 -0.33
C TYR A 383 -0.73 -8.25 -0.78
N GLN A 384 0.13 -8.41 -1.80
CA GLN A 384 0.89 -7.30 -2.37
C GLN A 384 0.03 -6.26 -3.12
N ASP A 385 -1.21 -6.61 -3.46
CA ASP A 385 -2.10 -5.79 -4.29
C ASP A 385 -3.24 -5.14 -3.48
N ILE A 386 -3.13 -5.10 -2.15
CA ILE A 386 -4.11 -4.43 -1.28
C ILE A 386 -3.81 -2.94 -1.11
N ASN A 387 -4.84 -2.17 -0.77
CA ASN A 387 -4.71 -0.77 -0.35
C ASN A 387 -4.82 -0.62 1.19
N ALA A 388 -4.68 0.60 1.70
CA ALA A 388 -4.73 0.88 3.14
C ALA A 388 -6.12 0.67 3.77
N ALA A 389 -7.19 0.96 3.03
CA ALA A 389 -8.57 0.69 3.46
C ALA A 389 -8.79 -0.81 3.70
N GLN A 390 -8.42 -1.63 2.71
CA GLN A 390 -8.49 -3.08 2.74
C GLN A 390 -7.64 -3.69 3.86
N ASP A 391 -6.40 -3.24 4.03
CA ASP A 391 -5.55 -3.65 5.16
C ASP A 391 -6.22 -3.34 6.51
N THR A 392 -6.83 -2.16 6.64
CA THR A 392 -7.52 -1.75 7.87
C THR A 392 -8.75 -2.62 8.15
N ILE A 393 -9.55 -2.95 7.13
CA ILE A 393 -10.69 -3.89 7.24
C ILE A 393 -10.20 -5.25 7.76
N LEU A 394 -9.17 -5.81 7.12
CA LEU A 394 -8.61 -7.11 7.49
C LEU A 394 -8.00 -7.09 8.90
N ARG A 395 -7.35 -5.98 9.28
CA ARG A 395 -6.82 -5.79 10.64
C ARG A 395 -7.93 -5.70 11.68
N ALA A 396 -9.00 -4.96 11.40
CA ALA A 396 -10.11 -4.74 12.33
C ALA A 396 -10.76 -6.06 12.76
N VAL A 397 -10.93 -6.99 11.82
CA VAL A 397 -11.53 -8.32 12.09
C VAL A 397 -10.51 -9.37 12.54
N SER A 398 -9.21 -9.04 12.56
CA SER A 398 -8.14 -9.97 12.95
C SER A 398 -7.82 -9.95 14.44
N ARG A 399 -7.27 -11.07 14.90
CA ARG A 399 -6.73 -11.21 16.26
C ARG A 399 -5.27 -10.75 16.31
N THR A 400 -4.81 -10.39 17.51
CA THR A 400 -3.48 -9.82 17.76
C THR A 400 -2.81 -10.52 18.94
N GLY A 401 -1.50 -10.31 19.11
CA GLY A 401 -0.73 -10.88 20.22
C GLY A 401 -0.57 -12.40 20.08
N ALA A 402 -0.78 -13.13 21.17
CA ALA A 402 -0.66 -14.59 21.19
C ALA A 402 -1.71 -15.31 20.33
N ASP A 403 -2.86 -14.67 20.11
CA ASP A 403 -3.98 -15.23 19.32
C ASP A 403 -3.98 -14.74 17.86
N ALA A 404 -2.88 -14.13 17.41
CA ALA A 404 -2.74 -13.62 16.05
C ALA A 404 -3.05 -14.69 15.00
N ASN A 405 -3.77 -14.32 13.93
CA ASN A 405 -4.44 -15.30 13.08
C ASN A 405 -4.44 -15.01 11.58
N ARG A 406 -3.63 -14.07 11.10
CA ARG A 406 -3.56 -13.76 9.68
C ARG A 406 -2.56 -14.65 8.95
N PHE A 407 -2.99 -15.25 7.85
CA PHE A 407 -2.17 -16.01 6.92
C PHE A 407 -2.19 -15.30 5.57
N LEU A 408 -1.14 -14.52 5.32
CA LEU A 408 -1.00 -13.65 4.18
C LEU A 408 -0.08 -14.29 3.15
N VAL A 409 -0.47 -14.27 1.89
CA VAL A 409 0.32 -14.85 0.79
C VAL A 409 0.47 -13.82 -0.31
N GLY A 410 1.68 -13.70 -0.84
CA GLY A 410 1.93 -12.77 -1.92
C GLY A 410 3.40 -12.65 -2.30
N ASP A 411 3.66 -11.76 -3.24
CA ASP A 411 5.00 -11.44 -3.72
C ASP A 411 5.05 -10.03 -4.29
N VAL A 412 5.83 -9.14 -3.65
CA VAL A 412 6.02 -7.76 -4.11
C VAL A 412 6.51 -7.70 -5.55
N LYS A 413 7.31 -8.67 -6.01
CA LYS A 413 7.80 -8.74 -7.40
C LYS A 413 6.67 -8.88 -8.43
N GLN A 414 5.47 -9.26 -7.98
CA GLN A 414 4.28 -9.44 -8.80
C GLN A 414 3.25 -8.32 -8.60
N SER A 415 3.54 -7.29 -7.78
CA SER A 415 2.63 -6.17 -7.58
C SER A 415 2.56 -5.28 -8.82
N ILE A 416 1.42 -5.31 -9.51
CA ILE A 416 1.20 -4.58 -10.77
C ILE A 416 -0.06 -3.70 -10.74
N TYR A 417 -0.79 -3.67 -9.62
CA TYR A 417 -2.06 -2.96 -9.49
C TYR A 417 -1.96 -1.56 -8.86
N ARG A 418 -0.80 -0.89 -8.95
CA ARG A 418 -0.64 0.50 -8.47
C ARG A 418 -1.64 1.49 -9.08
N PHE A 419 -2.08 1.25 -10.32
CA PHE A 419 -3.13 2.05 -10.98
C PHE A 419 -4.53 1.89 -10.34
N ARG A 420 -4.72 0.85 -9.50
CA ARG A 420 -5.87 0.65 -8.62
C ARG A 420 -5.57 1.04 -7.17
N LEU A 421 -4.46 1.75 -6.93
CA LEU A 421 -4.03 2.24 -5.62
C LEU A 421 -3.63 1.13 -4.65
N ALA A 422 -3.19 -0.02 -5.17
CA ALA A 422 -2.48 -1.01 -4.36
C ALA A 422 -1.17 -0.42 -3.82
N ASP A 423 -0.88 -0.72 -2.56
CA ASP A 423 0.32 -0.25 -1.86
C ASP A 423 1.18 -1.44 -1.38
N PRO A 424 2.20 -1.84 -2.17
CA PRO A 424 3.08 -2.95 -1.79
C PRO A 424 3.94 -2.64 -0.56
N THR A 425 4.04 -1.38 -0.12
CA THR A 425 4.79 -1.03 1.09
C THR A 425 4.15 -1.62 2.35
N ILE A 426 2.82 -1.85 2.34
CA ILE A 426 2.09 -2.54 3.41
C ILE A 426 2.63 -3.97 3.58
N PHE A 427 2.74 -4.72 2.47
CA PHE A 427 3.31 -6.07 2.47
C PHE A 427 4.74 -6.06 3.02
N GLN A 428 5.57 -5.11 2.59
CA GLN A 428 6.95 -4.97 3.07
C GLN A 428 7.02 -4.59 4.55
N GLY A 429 6.07 -3.80 5.05
CA GLY A 429 5.92 -3.46 6.46
C GLY A 429 5.71 -4.71 7.30
N TYR A 430 4.78 -5.58 6.91
CA TYR A 430 4.58 -6.86 7.60
C TYR A 430 5.77 -7.80 7.48
N LYS A 431 6.42 -7.86 6.31
CA LYS A 431 7.66 -8.64 6.14
C LYS A 431 8.69 -8.23 7.20
N ARG A 432 8.99 -6.94 7.31
CA ARG A 432 9.95 -6.41 8.29
C ARG A 432 9.52 -6.65 9.74
N ALA A 433 8.25 -6.40 10.05
CA ALA A 433 7.71 -6.55 11.40
C ALA A 433 7.69 -8.01 11.87
N TRP A 434 7.32 -8.96 11.00
CA TRP A 434 7.19 -10.37 11.37
C TRP A 434 8.48 -11.17 11.19
N GLN A 435 9.46 -10.68 10.42
CA GLN A 435 10.81 -11.25 10.38
C GLN A 435 11.53 -11.13 11.73
N THR A 436 11.21 -10.09 12.50
CA THR A 436 11.85 -9.78 13.79
C THR A 436 10.99 -10.16 15.00
N ALA A 437 9.75 -10.60 14.76
CA ALA A 437 8.83 -11.01 15.81
C ALA A 437 9.20 -12.37 16.43
N PRO A 438 8.80 -12.64 17.69
CA PRO A 438 8.84 -13.99 18.22
C PRO A 438 8.03 -14.94 17.33
N VAL A 439 8.60 -16.11 17.03
CA VAL A 439 8.01 -17.14 16.15
C VAL A 439 6.58 -17.51 16.55
N ALA A 440 6.23 -17.39 17.83
CA ALA A 440 4.89 -17.66 18.35
C ALA A 440 3.82 -16.63 17.91
N THR A 441 4.23 -15.46 17.41
CA THR A 441 3.35 -14.31 17.11
C THR A 441 3.43 -13.84 15.66
N GLY A 442 4.55 -14.10 14.98
CA GLY A 442 4.80 -13.70 13.60
C GLY A 442 5.85 -14.59 12.93
N ALA A 443 5.61 -15.00 11.69
CA ALA A 443 6.57 -15.75 10.88
C ALA A 443 6.56 -15.27 9.42
N VAL A 444 7.74 -15.24 8.80
CA VAL A 444 7.88 -14.99 7.36
C VAL A 444 8.53 -16.20 6.71
N ILE A 445 7.86 -16.77 5.71
CA ILE A 445 8.23 -18.07 5.13
C ILE A 445 8.41 -17.90 3.62
N PRO A 446 9.66 -18.00 3.11
CA PRO A 446 9.92 -17.99 1.68
C PRO A 446 9.58 -19.33 1.03
N LEU A 447 8.86 -19.29 -0.09
CA LEU A 447 8.69 -20.41 -1.02
C LEU A 447 9.50 -20.12 -2.27
N SER A 448 10.69 -20.72 -2.39
CA SER A 448 11.61 -20.53 -3.52
C SER A 448 11.47 -21.60 -4.61
N ASP A 449 11.00 -22.80 -4.26
CA ASP A 449 10.93 -23.93 -5.19
C ASP A 449 9.82 -23.74 -6.23
N ASN A 450 10.18 -23.62 -7.49
CA ASN A 450 9.30 -23.42 -8.63
C ASN A 450 8.98 -24.76 -9.29
N PHE A 451 7.69 -25.09 -9.37
CA PHE A 451 7.17 -26.34 -9.94
C PHE A 451 6.48 -26.14 -11.31
N ARG A 452 6.55 -24.92 -11.87
CA ARG A 452 5.83 -24.54 -13.09
C ARG A 452 6.74 -24.45 -14.30
N SER A 453 7.96 -23.99 -14.10
CA SER A 453 8.92 -23.62 -15.14
C SER A 453 10.07 -24.61 -15.18
N ARG A 454 10.66 -24.81 -16.36
CA ARG A 454 11.89 -25.60 -16.52
C ARG A 454 13.11 -24.83 -15.99
N ALA A 455 14.13 -25.55 -15.52
CA ALA A 455 15.37 -24.96 -15.00
C ALA A 455 15.96 -23.88 -15.91
N ALA A 456 16.03 -24.14 -17.23
CA ALA A 456 16.57 -23.21 -18.21
C ALA A 456 15.88 -21.83 -18.25
N LEU A 457 14.59 -21.73 -17.89
CA LEU A 457 13.92 -20.43 -17.77
C LEU A 457 14.35 -19.68 -16.50
N LEU A 458 14.55 -20.41 -15.40
CA LEU A 458 14.99 -19.83 -14.13
C LEU A 458 16.44 -19.31 -14.23
N ASP A 459 17.30 -20.05 -14.93
CA ASP A 459 18.70 -19.68 -15.21
C ASP A 459 18.80 -18.37 -16.02
N PHE A 460 17.77 -18.03 -16.78
CA PHE A 460 17.68 -16.73 -17.47
C PHE A 460 17.05 -15.64 -16.58
N ILE A 461 15.94 -15.95 -15.91
CA ILE A 461 15.16 -14.99 -15.12
C ILE A 461 15.95 -14.44 -13.94
N ASN A 462 16.63 -15.31 -13.17
CA ASN A 462 17.31 -14.89 -11.94
C ASN A 462 18.41 -13.83 -12.23
N PRO A 463 19.38 -14.06 -13.15
CA PRO A 463 20.40 -13.06 -13.44
C PRO A 463 19.84 -11.78 -14.08
N PHE A 464 18.81 -11.91 -14.92
CA PHE A 464 18.18 -10.76 -15.57
C PHE A 464 17.59 -9.80 -14.53
N PHE A 465 16.75 -10.31 -13.62
CA PHE A 465 16.12 -9.47 -12.59
C PHE A 465 17.07 -9.07 -11.48
N ALA A 466 18.11 -9.85 -11.15
CA ALA A 466 19.15 -9.44 -10.21
C ALA A 466 19.84 -8.11 -10.61
N SER A 467 19.94 -7.84 -11.91
CA SER A 467 20.54 -6.59 -12.41
C SER A 467 19.59 -5.38 -12.39
N LEU A 468 18.27 -5.64 -12.48
CA LEU A 468 17.22 -4.63 -12.72
C LEU A 468 16.39 -4.29 -11.47
N MET A 469 16.01 -5.29 -10.67
CA MET A 469 15.16 -5.13 -9.48
C MET A 469 16.03 -4.76 -8.27
N ARG A 470 16.07 -3.46 -7.98
CA ARG A 470 16.73 -2.87 -6.82
C ARG A 470 15.70 -2.17 -5.95
N GLU A 471 16.04 -1.88 -4.70
CA GLU A 471 15.13 -1.15 -3.82
C GLU A 471 14.79 0.23 -4.41
N GLU A 472 15.79 0.91 -4.98
CA GLU A 472 15.63 2.21 -5.65
C GLU A 472 14.92 2.09 -7.01
N ILE A 473 15.01 0.93 -7.66
CA ILE A 473 14.49 0.67 -9.00
C ILE A 473 13.62 -0.59 -8.96
N GLY A 474 12.32 -0.39 -8.70
CA GLY A 474 11.33 -1.46 -8.60
C GLY A 474 10.83 -1.73 -7.18
N GLY A 475 11.37 -1.05 -6.16
CA GLY A 475 10.87 -1.09 -4.79
C GLY A 475 11.18 -2.38 -4.03
N VAL A 476 11.97 -3.30 -4.61
CA VAL A 476 12.33 -4.57 -3.98
C VAL A 476 13.68 -5.06 -4.50
N SER A 477 14.54 -5.52 -3.59
CA SER A 477 15.81 -6.15 -3.94
C SER A 477 15.61 -7.61 -4.36
N TYR A 478 16.19 -8.01 -5.48
CA TYR A 478 16.24 -9.41 -5.92
C TYR A 478 17.43 -10.13 -5.28
N ASP A 479 17.28 -10.50 -4.01
CA ASP A 479 18.29 -11.21 -3.21
C ASP A 479 18.23 -12.75 -3.37
N GLU A 480 19.16 -13.47 -2.73
CA GLU A 480 19.20 -14.95 -2.76
C GLU A 480 17.89 -15.60 -2.26
N ALA A 481 17.16 -14.92 -1.36
CA ALA A 481 15.87 -15.39 -0.87
C ALA A 481 14.72 -15.16 -1.88
N ALA A 482 14.90 -14.22 -2.81
CA ALA A 482 13.96 -13.93 -3.90
C ALA A 482 14.17 -14.79 -5.15
N GLU A 483 15.33 -15.44 -5.29
CA GLU A 483 15.65 -16.32 -6.41
C GLU A 483 14.72 -17.55 -6.48
N LEU A 484 14.25 -17.84 -7.69
CA LEU A 484 13.45 -19.03 -7.96
C LEU A 484 14.38 -20.23 -8.16
N LYS A 485 14.14 -21.30 -7.40
CA LYS A 485 14.89 -22.57 -7.47
C LYS A 485 14.07 -23.60 -8.21
N PHE A 486 14.68 -24.42 -9.06
CA PHE A 486 13.95 -25.47 -9.76
C PHE A 486 13.48 -26.53 -8.74
N GLY A 487 12.17 -26.69 -8.58
CA GLY A 487 11.58 -27.68 -7.70
C GLY A 487 11.60 -29.07 -8.35
N VAL A 488 12.07 -30.07 -7.62
CA VAL A 488 12.13 -31.48 -8.05
C VAL A 488 10.92 -32.26 -7.53
#